data_AF-A0A0A2M6C1-F1
#
_entry.id   AF-A0A0A2M6C1-F1
#
_cell.length_a   1.000
_cell.length_b   1.000
_cell.length_c   1.000
_cell.angle_alpha   90.00
_cell.angle_beta   90.00
_cell.angle_gamma   90.00
#
_symmetry.space_group_name_H-M   'P 1'
#
loop_
_entity.id
_entity.type
_entity.pdbx_description
1 polymer ?
#
loop_
_entity_poly.entity_id
_entity_poly.type
_entity_poly.pdbx_seq_one_letter_code
_entity_poly.pdbx_strand_id
1 'polypeptide(L)'
;MISCNSKPEEKVATPAIKTEKPAMLPIELSGTTYFFGPHFNEKNCEALGECDCCTLNFLFIDNENFVMVCPCESDESLMRGTYKILDNKVVLNYDTLQVDRDYSWEADADTTQTLKPEYVITNKKYNVSTLTLEPSYCNGKLYFKIKADGEITYGTIDTQYSLNERVQQLKDEGVWDEIQQ
;
A
#
# COMPACT_ATOMS: atom_id res chain seq x y z
N MET A 1 -11.76 -37.85 66.24
CA MET A 1 -12.09 -38.03 64.80
C MET A 1 -13.02 -36.89 64.43
N ILE A 2 -12.54 -35.88 63.70
CA ILE A 2 -13.33 -34.72 63.28
C ILE A 2 -13.57 -34.90 61.78
N SER A 3 -14.84 -35.04 61.40
CA SER A 3 -15.30 -35.24 60.02
C SER A 3 -15.60 -33.88 59.40
N CYS A 4 -14.91 -33.54 58.31
CA CYS A 4 -15.17 -32.34 57.51
C CYS A 4 -16.09 -32.70 56.34
N ASN A 5 -17.33 -32.20 56.37
CA ASN A 5 -18.24 -32.21 55.23
C ASN A 5 -18.01 -30.93 54.41
N SER A 6 -17.40 -31.05 53.23
CA SER A 6 -17.33 -29.98 52.23
C SER A 6 -18.57 -30.02 51.33
N LYS A 7 -19.31 -28.90 51.31
CA LYS A 7 -20.43 -28.66 50.38
C LYS A 7 -19.89 -28.47 48.96
N PRO A 8 -20.57 -28.94 47.90
CA PRO A 8 -20.20 -28.64 46.53
C PRO A 8 -20.55 -27.18 46.20
N GLU A 9 -19.58 -26.45 45.64
CA GLU A 9 -19.80 -25.12 45.06
C GLU A 9 -20.59 -25.23 43.76
N GLU A 10 -21.70 -24.50 43.72
CA GLU A 10 -22.59 -24.36 42.57
C GLU A 10 -21.92 -23.44 41.54
N LYS A 11 -21.51 -24.00 40.40
CA LYS A 11 -20.92 -23.25 39.29
C LYS A 11 -21.98 -22.39 38.62
N VAL A 12 -21.97 -21.09 38.91
CA VAL A 12 -22.77 -20.09 38.20
C VAL A 12 -22.23 -19.98 36.76
N ALA A 13 -23.02 -20.45 35.79
CA ALA A 13 -22.69 -20.36 34.38
C ALA A 13 -22.70 -18.90 33.93
N THR A 14 -21.53 -18.38 33.53
CA THR A 14 -21.40 -17.06 32.93
C THR A 14 -22.04 -17.06 31.53
N PRO A 15 -22.98 -16.14 31.22
CA PRO A 15 -23.61 -16.09 29.92
C PRO A 15 -22.58 -15.70 28.85
N ALA A 16 -22.54 -16.49 27.77
CA ALA A 16 -21.69 -16.23 26.61
C ALA A 16 -22.11 -14.92 25.93
N ILE A 17 -21.25 -13.91 26.00
CA ILE A 17 -21.41 -12.67 25.24
C ILE A 17 -21.24 -13.04 23.76
N LYS A 18 -22.33 -12.94 22.99
CA LYS A 18 -22.29 -13.07 21.53
C LYS A 18 -21.58 -11.84 20.97
N THR A 19 -20.33 -12.01 20.57
CA THR A 19 -19.58 -11.00 19.83
C THR A 19 -20.15 -10.93 18.41
N GLU A 20 -21.13 -10.05 18.18
CA GLU A 20 -21.59 -9.76 16.82
C GLU A 20 -20.44 -9.08 16.06
N LYS A 21 -19.95 -9.74 15.00
CA LYS A 21 -18.91 -9.21 14.12
C LYS A 21 -19.45 -7.90 13.52
N PRO A 22 -18.81 -6.75 13.73
CA PRO A 22 -19.30 -5.48 13.19
C PRO A 22 -19.45 -5.59 11.67
N ALA A 23 -20.60 -5.13 11.17
CA ALA A 23 -20.89 -5.10 9.75
C ALA A 23 -19.85 -4.21 9.07
N MET A 24 -19.06 -4.81 8.18
CA MET A 24 -17.99 -4.11 7.49
C MET A 24 -18.51 -3.35 6.27
N LEU A 25 -17.99 -2.14 6.09
CA LEU A 25 -18.28 -1.32 4.91
C LEU A 25 -17.67 -1.96 3.66
N PRO A 26 -18.34 -1.86 2.50
CA PRO A 26 -17.77 -2.32 1.24
C PRO A 26 -16.52 -1.52 0.89
N ILE A 27 -15.49 -2.22 0.41
CA ILE A 27 -14.25 -1.62 -0.06
C ILE A 27 -14.43 -1.28 -1.56
N GLU A 28 -14.33 -0.01 -1.90
CA GLU A 28 -14.34 0.50 -3.27
C GLU A 28 -13.00 1.16 -3.58
N LEU A 29 -12.26 0.63 -4.55
CA LEU A 29 -10.89 1.06 -4.87
C LEU A 29 -10.75 1.64 -6.27
N SER A 30 -11.58 1.21 -7.22
CA SER A 30 -11.49 1.63 -8.61
C SER A 30 -11.51 3.15 -8.73
N GLY A 31 -10.55 3.71 -9.47
CA GLY A 31 -10.42 5.15 -9.66
C GLY A 31 -9.71 5.89 -8.53
N THR A 32 -9.08 5.20 -7.57
CA THR A 32 -8.46 5.82 -6.40
C THR A 32 -6.94 5.62 -6.35
N THR A 33 -6.27 6.57 -5.70
CA THR A 33 -4.84 6.48 -5.36
C THR A 33 -4.71 6.36 -3.85
N TYR A 34 -3.87 5.44 -3.39
CA TYR A 34 -3.49 5.32 -1.98
C TYR A 34 -2.01 5.62 -1.82
N PHE A 35 -1.67 6.53 -0.91
CA PHE A 35 -0.33 6.79 -0.45
C PHE A 35 0.01 5.91 0.75
N PHE A 36 1.20 5.32 0.74
CA PHE A 36 1.71 4.44 1.78
C PHE A 36 3.03 4.96 2.35
N GLY A 37 3.07 5.06 3.68
CA GLY A 37 4.23 5.53 4.43
C GLY A 37 4.48 4.76 5.73
N PRO A 38 5.68 4.86 6.31
CA PRO A 38 6.09 4.13 7.52
C PRO A 38 5.38 4.59 8.80
N HIS A 39 4.79 5.79 8.79
CA HIS A 39 4.17 6.38 9.96
C HIS A 39 2.68 6.61 9.75
N PHE A 40 1.93 6.66 10.85
CA PHE A 40 0.49 6.91 10.84
C PHE A 40 0.10 7.94 11.88
N ASN A 41 -0.62 8.97 11.45
CA ASN A 41 -1.18 9.98 12.32
C ASN A 41 -2.61 9.59 12.70
N GLU A 42 -2.80 9.04 13.91
CA GLU A 42 -4.13 8.63 14.39
C GLU A 42 -5.11 9.79 14.59
N LYS A 43 -4.62 11.01 14.78
CA LYS A 43 -5.48 12.20 14.95
C LYS A 43 -6.15 12.58 13.63
N ASN A 44 -5.41 12.52 12.52
CA ASN A 44 -5.92 12.90 11.20
C ASN A 44 -6.35 11.68 10.35
N CYS A 45 -5.93 10.47 10.77
CA CYS A 45 -6.06 9.21 10.05
C CYS A 45 -5.35 9.22 8.69
N GLU A 46 -4.07 9.60 8.72
CA GLU A 46 -3.24 9.82 7.52
C GLU A 46 -1.94 9.03 7.64
N ALA A 47 -1.54 8.37 6.56
CA ALA A 47 -0.20 7.85 6.41
C ALA A 47 0.79 9.00 6.21
N LEU A 48 1.97 8.87 6.80
CA LEU A 48 3.05 9.85 6.71
C LEU A 48 4.32 9.15 6.25
N GLY A 49 5.07 9.81 5.38
CA GLY A 49 6.43 9.45 5.00
C GLY A 49 7.34 10.68 5.09
N GLU A 50 8.58 10.46 5.50
CA GLU A 50 9.62 11.49 5.45
C GLU A 50 10.15 11.62 4.02
N CYS A 51 10.71 12.78 3.67
CA CYS A 51 11.21 13.04 2.30
C CYS A 51 12.31 12.06 1.87
N ASP A 52 13.08 11.53 2.82
CA ASP A 52 14.23 10.65 2.56
C ASP A 52 13.85 9.17 2.62
N CYS A 53 12.56 8.85 2.81
CA CYS A 53 12.07 7.48 2.86
C CYS A 53 11.46 7.08 1.51
N CYS A 54 11.76 5.87 1.06
CA CYS A 54 11.00 5.29 -0.05
C CYS A 54 9.53 5.17 0.40
N THR A 55 8.62 5.75 -0.38
CA THR A 55 7.18 5.66 -0.16
C THR A 55 6.55 4.82 -1.26
N LEU A 56 5.26 4.52 -1.15
CA LEU A 56 4.55 3.76 -2.17
C LEU A 56 3.24 4.46 -2.52
N ASN A 57 2.88 4.46 -3.80
CA ASN A 57 1.55 4.78 -4.26
C ASN A 57 0.92 3.55 -4.92
N PHE A 58 -0.32 3.22 -4.55
CA PHE A 58 -1.14 2.26 -5.28
C PHE A 58 -2.22 3.01 -6.06
N LEU A 59 -2.18 2.88 -7.38
CA LEU A 59 -3.13 3.45 -8.32
C LEU A 59 -4.08 2.33 -8.75
N PHE A 60 -5.30 2.33 -8.24
CA PHE A 60 -6.32 1.35 -8.62
C PHE A 60 -7.05 1.86 -9.86
N ILE A 61 -6.63 1.37 -11.03
CA ILE A 61 -7.03 1.91 -12.33
C ILE A 61 -8.50 1.65 -12.62
N ASP A 62 -8.93 0.42 -12.38
CA ASP A 62 -10.29 -0.04 -12.56
C ASP A 62 -10.64 -1.08 -11.48
N ASN A 63 -11.65 -1.92 -11.71
CA ASN A 63 -12.12 -2.90 -10.73
C ASN A 63 -11.19 -4.12 -10.55
N GLU A 64 -10.19 -4.29 -11.40
CA GLU A 64 -9.32 -5.47 -11.43
C GLU A 64 -7.83 -5.11 -11.48
N ASN A 65 -7.46 -3.96 -12.05
CA ASN A 65 -6.08 -3.61 -12.34
C ASN A 65 -5.54 -2.54 -11.39
N PHE A 66 -4.27 -2.66 -11.05
CA PHE A 66 -3.55 -1.64 -10.28
C PHE A 66 -2.14 -1.42 -10.82
N VAL A 67 -1.60 -0.23 -10.52
CA VAL A 67 -0.18 0.10 -10.68
C VAL A 67 0.36 0.52 -9.31
N MET A 68 1.48 -0.06 -8.93
CA MET A 68 2.28 0.39 -7.79
C MET A 68 3.40 1.27 -8.31
N VAL A 69 3.60 2.42 -7.66
CA VAL A 69 4.73 3.30 -7.89
C VAL A 69 5.52 3.40 -6.59
N CYS A 70 6.82 3.15 -6.67
CA CYS A 70 7.74 3.13 -5.55
C CYS A 70 8.81 4.20 -5.79
N PRO A 71 8.51 5.47 -5.49
CA PRO A 71 9.52 6.54 -5.53
C PRO A 71 10.52 6.35 -4.39
N CYS A 72 11.81 6.49 -4.70
CA CYS A 72 12.86 6.59 -3.70
C CYS A 72 13.94 7.57 -4.15
N GLU A 73 14.08 8.67 -3.41
CA GLU A 73 14.92 9.81 -3.78
C GLU A 73 14.61 10.33 -5.20
N SER A 74 15.56 10.20 -6.13
CA SER A 74 15.41 10.60 -7.53
C SER A 74 15.01 9.45 -8.46
N ASP A 75 14.94 8.24 -7.93
CA ASP A 75 14.61 7.03 -8.67
C ASP A 75 13.14 6.64 -8.46
N GLU A 76 12.57 5.94 -9.44
CA GLU A 76 11.20 5.46 -9.36
C GLU A 76 11.07 4.07 -9.97
N SER A 77 10.44 3.14 -9.25
CA SER A 77 10.09 1.83 -9.77
C SER A 77 8.57 1.69 -9.92
N LEU A 78 8.14 1.14 -11.05
CA LEU A 78 6.75 0.85 -11.35
C LEU A 78 6.56 -0.65 -11.49
N MET A 79 5.48 -1.16 -10.90
CA MET A 79 4.98 -2.51 -11.14
C MET A 79 3.48 -2.46 -11.35
N ARG A 80 2.94 -3.37 -12.15
CA ARG A 80 1.49 -3.51 -12.31
C ARG A 80 1.02 -4.90 -11.92
N GLY A 81 -0.29 -5.05 -11.85
CA GLY A 81 -0.90 -6.36 -11.70
C GLY A 81 -2.40 -6.27 -11.51
N THR A 82 -2.96 -7.35 -10.97
CA THR A 82 -4.39 -7.46 -10.70
C THR A 82 -4.68 -7.55 -9.21
N TYR A 83 -5.86 -7.13 -8.78
CA TYR A 83 -6.29 -7.24 -7.40
C TYR A 83 -7.66 -7.89 -7.24
N LYS A 84 -7.90 -8.47 -6.07
CA LYS A 84 -9.19 -9.01 -5.64
C LYS A 84 -9.45 -8.69 -4.18
N ILE A 85 -10.71 -8.53 -3.82
CA ILE A 85 -11.13 -8.42 -2.43
C ILE A 85 -11.56 -9.81 -1.94
N LEU A 86 -10.78 -10.41 -1.04
CA LEU A 86 -11.01 -11.74 -0.48
C LEU A 86 -11.01 -11.68 1.04
N ASP A 87 -12.05 -12.20 1.69
CA ASP A 87 -12.21 -12.15 3.15
C ASP A 87 -11.92 -10.77 3.75
N ASN A 88 -12.35 -9.74 3.02
CA ASN A 88 -12.10 -8.36 3.37
C ASN A 88 -10.60 -8.02 3.49
N LYS A 89 -9.79 -8.53 2.57
CA LYS A 89 -8.43 -8.08 2.34
C LYS A 89 -8.27 -7.79 0.86
N VAL A 90 -7.43 -6.83 0.52
CA VAL A 90 -7.09 -6.58 -0.88
C VAL A 90 -5.87 -7.42 -1.19
N VAL A 91 -6.03 -8.42 -2.05
CA VAL A 91 -4.95 -9.30 -2.49
C VAL A 91 -4.48 -8.80 -3.85
N LEU A 92 -3.25 -8.30 -3.90
CA LEU A 92 -2.58 -7.80 -5.09
C LEU A 92 -1.68 -8.90 -5.66
N ASN A 93 -1.81 -9.20 -6.94
CA ASN A 93 -0.96 -10.14 -7.66
C ASN A 93 -0.19 -9.37 -8.72
N TYR A 94 1.11 -9.25 -8.54
CA TYR A 94 1.97 -8.51 -9.46
C TYR A 94 2.27 -9.31 -10.72
N ASP A 95 2.38 -8.60 -11.82
CA ASP A 95 2.95 -9.13 -13.05
C ASP A 95 4.48 -9.29 -12.90
N THR A 96 5.11 -9.86 -13.93
CA THR A 96 6.57 -10.07 -13.94
C THR A 96 7.36 -8.84 -14.35
N LEU A 97 6.73 -7.82 -14.92
CA LEU A 97 7.42 -6.63 -15.43
C LEU A 97 7.54 -5.57 -14.34
N GLN A 98 8.76 -5.07 -14.15
CA GLN A 98 9.07 -3.85 -13.43
C GLN A 98 9.74 -2.87 -14.39
N VAL A 99 9.32 -1.61 -14.33
CA VAL A 99 9.95 -0.50 -15.06
C VAL A 99 10.61 0.40 -14.05
N ASP A 100 11.92 0.58 -14.16
CA ASP A 100 12.69 1.48 -13.32
C ASP A 100 13.07 2.73 -14.12
N ARG A 101 13.00 3.87 -13.45
CA ARG A 101 13.45 5.17 -13.95
C ARG A 101 14.52 5.68 -13.00
N ASP A 102 15.76 5.45 -13.39
CA ASP A 102 16.93 5.74 -12.57
C ASP A 102 17.54 7.08 -12.98
N TYR A 103 17.94 7.87 -12.00
CA TYR A 103 18.66 9.12 -12.21
C TYR A 103 20.07 8.87 -12.75
N SER A 104 20.48 9.61 -13.79
CA SER A 104 21.83 9.53 -14.34
C SER A 104 22.79 10.46 -13.59
N TRP A 105 23.35 9.98 -12.48
CA TRP A 105 24.34 10.72 -11.68
C TRP A 105 25.59 11.13 -12.49
N GLU A 106 25.91 10.39 -13.56
CA GLU A 106 27.04 10.69 -14.44
C GLU A 106 26.81 11.96 -15.28
N ALA A 107 25.55 12.25 -15.65
CA ALA A 107 25.19 13.45 -16.40
C ALA A 107 25.38 14.74 -15.56
N ASP A 108 25.15 14.65 -14.25
CA ASP A 108 25.33 15.78 -13.32
C ASP A 108 26.79 16.20 -13.12
N ALA A 109 27.73 15.27 -13.30
CA ALA A 109 29.15 15.57 -13.19
C ALA A 109 29.67 16.39 -14.40
N ASP A 110 28.94 16.37 -15.53
CA ASP A 110 29.29 17.11 -16.73
C ASP A 110 28.71 18.53 -16.72
N THR A 111 29.47 19.45 -16.14
CA THR A 111 29.13 20.89 -16.10
C THR A 111 28.98 21.58 -17.46
N THR A 112 29.23 20.87 -18.58
CA THR A 112 29.10 21.41 -19.93
C THR A 112 27.76 21.10 -20.59
N GLN A 113 26.95 20.21 -20.00
CA GLN A 113 25.64 19.83 -20.52
C GLN A 113 24.50 20.70 -19.97
N THR A 114 23.42 20.76 -20.73
CA THR A 114 22.18 21.46 -20.35
C THR A 114 21.62 20.93 -19.04
N LEU A 115 21.22 21.84 -18.14
CA LEU A 115 20.69 21.65 -16.76
C LEU A 115 19.43 20.76 -16.61
N LYS A 116 19.10 19.90 -17.57
CA LYS A 116 17.95 19.01 -17.45
C LYS A 116 18.41 17.67 -16.89
N PRO A 117 17.77 17.18 -15.81
CA PRO A 117 18.09 15.88 -15.26
C PRO A 117 17.87 14.79 -16.32
N GLU A 118 18.87 13.94 -16.51
CA GLU A 118 18.80 12.79 -17.40
C GLU A 118 18.37 11.55 -16.62
N TYR A 119 17.48 10.77 -17.22
CA TYR A 119 16.97 9.53 -16.63
C TYR A 119 17.13 8.38 -17.60
N VAL A 120 17.40 7.21 -17.05
CA VAL A 120 17.48 5.96 -17.81
C VAL A 120 16.28 5.11 -17.42
N ILE A 121 15.50 4.70 -18.42
CA ILE A 121 14.39 3.76 -18.21
C ILE A 121 14.89 2.35 -18.48
N THR A 122 14.69 1.44 -17.53
CA THR A 122 15.07 0.03 -17.66
C THR A 122 13.92 -0.91 -17.31
N ASN A 123 13.81 -1.99 -18.09
CA ASN A 123 12.78 -3.00 -17.88
C ASN A 123 13.42 -4.24 -17.26
N LYS A 124 12.92 -4.68 -16.11
CA LYS A 124 13.40 -5.86 -15.38
C LYS A 124 12.29 -6.89 -15.24
N LYS A 125 12.68 -8.17 -15.24
CA LYS A 125 11.76 -9.28 -14.99
C LYS A 125 11.93 -9.81 -13.57
N TYR A 126 10.85 -9.83 -12.82
CA TYR A 126 10.77 -10.37 -11.47
C TYR A 126 9.90 -11.61 -11.42
N ASN A 127 10.05 -12.37 -10.34
CA ASN A 127 9.11 -13.44 -10.03
C ASN A 127 7.76 -12.83 -9.62
N VAL A 128 6.69 -13.47 -10.08
CA VAL A 128 5.33 -13.15 -9.64
C VAL A 128 5.29 -13.17 -8.11
N SER A 129 4.78 -12.10 -7.52
CA SER A 129 4.62 -11.95 -6.09
C SER A 129 3.19 -11.56 -5.76
N THR A 130 2.79 -11.85 -4.53
CA THR A 130 1.48 -11.47 -3.99
C THR A 130 1.70 -10.59 -2.77
N LEU A 131 0.95 -9.50 -2.67
CA LEU A 131 0.90 -8.62 -1.52
C LEU A 131 -0.53 -8.54 -1.00
N THR A 132 -0.69 -8.43 0.32
CA THR A 132 -2.01 -8.30 0.94
C THR A 132 -2.10 -7.00 1.71
N LEU A 133 -3.11 -6.20 1.39
CA LEU A 133 -3.46 -5.00 2.15
C LEU A 133 -4.52 -5.38 3.19
N GLU A 134 -4.18 -5.17 4.46
CA GLU A 134 -5.11 -5.41 5.58
C GLU A 134 -5.89 -4.13 5.89
N PRO A 135 -7.21 -4.07 5.62
CA PRO A 135 -8.00 -2.88 5.91
C PRO A 135 -8.17 -2.68 7.41
N SER A 136 -8.23 -1.42 7.80
CA SER A 136 -8.53 -0.97 9.13
C SER A 136 -9.23 0.40 9.07
N TYR A 137 -9.75 0.87 10.20
CA TYR A 137 -10.56 2.08 10.25
C TYR A 137 -10.06 3.01 11.36
N CYS A 138 -10.00 4.29 11.03
CA CYS A 138 -9.67 5.37 11.95
C CYS A 138 -10.69 6.48 11.74
N ASN A 139 -11.46 6.83 12.78
CA ASN A 139 -12.54 7.81 12.71
C ASN A 139 -13.51 7.60 11.52
N GLY A 140 -13.82 6.35 11.21
CA GLY A 140 -14.67 5.96 10.08
C GLY A 140 -14.01 5.99 8.71
N LYS A 141 -12.76 6.47 8.59
CA LYS A 141 -11.98 6.44 7.35
C LYS A 141 -11.26 5.10 7.20
N LEU A 142 -11.35 4.52 6.01
CA LEU A 142 -10.61 3.31 5.63
C LEU A 142 -9.14 3.64 5.44
N TYR A 143 -8.27 2.82 6.01
CA TYR A 143 -6.84 2.80 5.73
C TYR A 143 -6.35 1.34 5.64
N PHE A 144 -5.18 1.13 5.06
CA PHE A 144 -4.60 -0.19 4.87
C PHE A 144 -3.31 -0.35 5.68
N LYS A 145 -2.96 -1.59 5.98
CA LYS A 145 -1.66 -1.98 6.54
C LYS A 145 -1.02 -3.01 5.63
N ILE A 146 0.27 -2.83 5.37
CA ILE A 146 1.16 -3.85 4.83
C ILE A 146 2.08 -4.30 5.96
N LYS A 147 2.30 -5.60 6.09
CA LYS A 147 3.28 -6.18 7.02
C LYS A 147 4.34 -6.89 6.20
N ALA A 148 5.55 -6.35 6.18
CA ALA A 148 6.69 -6.91 5.47
C ALA A 148 7.91 -6.82 6.39
N ASP A 149 8.68 -7.90 6.50
CA ASP A 149 9.96 -7.95 7.23
C ASP A 149 9.95 -7.39 8.68
N GLY A 150 8.79 -7.50 9.35
CA GLY A 150 8.61 -7.02 10.72
C GLY A 150 8.22 -5.53 10.82
N GLU A 151 8.14 -4.82 9.71
CA GLU A 151 7.70 -3.44 9.62
C GLU A 151 6.24 -3.35 9.18
N ILE A 152 5.60 -2.22 9.53
CA ILE A 152 4.22 -1.92 9.14
C ILE A 152 4.23 -0.62 8.34
N THR A 153 3.77 -0.70 7.10
CA THR A 153 3.49 0.47 6.26
C THR A 153 1.99 0.72 6.26
N TYR A 154 1.59 1.99 6.35
CA TYR A 154 0.20 2.40 6.43
C TYR A 154 -0.21 3.06 5.13
N GLY A 155 -1.37 2.70 4.59
CA GLY A 155 -1.91 3.25 3.35
C GLY A 155 -3.18 4.05 3.57
N THR A 156 -3.23 5.29 3.11
CA THR A 156 -4.44 6.14 3.13
C THR A 156 -4.70 6.71 1.74
N ILE A 157 -5.92 7.20 1.48
CA ILE A 157 -6.22 7.91 0.23
C ILE A 157 -5.18 9.02 0.03
N ASP A 158 -4.59 9.07 -1.16
CA ASP A 158 -3.69 10.14 -1.56
C ASP A 158 -4.51 11.41 -1.80
N THR A 159 -4.19 12.47 -1.06
CA THR A 159 -4.83 13.77 -1.15
C THR A 159 -4.00 14.78 -1.94
N GLN A 160 -2.75 14.43 -2.30
CA GLN A 160 -1.86 15.28 -3.07
C GLN A 160 -2.14 15.14 -4.56
N TYR A 161 -2.39 13.92 -5.03
CA TYR A 161 -2.63 13.62 -6.44
C TYR A 161 -3.87 12.75 -6.64
N SER A 162 -4.73 13.16 -7.56
CA SER A 162 -5.75 12.27 -8.11
C SER A 162 -5.12 11.17 -8.98
N LEU A 163 -5.86 10.09 -9.22
CA LEU A 163 -5.43 9.02 -10.13
C LEU A 163 -5.03 9.56 -11.51
N ASN A 164 -5.84 10.46 -12.08
CA ASN A 164 -5.58 11.01 -13.40
C ASN A 164 -4.32 11.88 -13.45
N GLU A 165 -4.08 12.68 -12.40
CA GLU A 165 -2.86 13.50 -12.30
C GLU A 165 -1.63 12.60 -12.20
N ARG A 166 -1.66 11.56 -11.37
CA ARG A 166 -0.52 10.63 -11.24
C ARG A 166 -0.28 9.86 -12.54
N VAL A 167 -1.33 9.34 -13.18
CA VAL A 167 -1.19 8.67 -14.50
C VAL A 167 -0.64 9.64 -15.55
N GLN A 168 -1.07 10.89 -15.56
CA GLN A 168 -0.54 11.88 -16.51
C GLN A 168 0.93 12.18 -16.25
N GLN A 169 1.34 12.31 -14.99
CA GLN A 169 2.75 12.46 -14.61
C GLN A 169 3.60 11.29 -15.14
N LEU A 170 3.17 10.05 -14.91
CA LEU A 170 3.88 8.85 -15.39
C LEU A 170 3.99 8.80 -16.93
N LYS A 171 3.00 9.35 -17.65
CA LYS A 171 3.06 9.50 -19.11
C LYS A 171 4.07 10.56 -19.54
N ASP A 172 4.06 11.71 -18.87
CA ASP A 172 4.99 12.81 -19.15
C ASP A 172 6.44 12.39 -18.85
N GLU A 173 6.64 11.50 -17.88
CA GLU A 173 7.93 10.88 -17.52
C GLU A 173 8.34 9.72 -18.44
N GLY A 174 7.47 9.27 -19.34
CA GLY A 174 7.75 8.22 -20.33
C GLY A 174 7.70 6.78 -19.81
N VAL A 175 7.34 6.56 -18.53
CA VAL A 175 7.32 5.23 -17.91
C VAL A 175 5.98 4.52 -18.04
N TRP A 176 4.90 5.28 -18.29
CA TRP A 176 3.55 4.71 -18.37
C TRP A 176 3.41 3.70 -19.51
N ASP A 177 3.85 4.04 -20.71
CA ASP A 177 3.71 3.17 -21.88
C ASP A 177 4.58 1.91 -21.75
N GLU A 178 5.73 2.02 -21.09
CA GLU A 178 6.61 0.88 -20.80
C GLU A 178 5.95 -0.15 -19.89
N ILE A 179 5.28 0.30 -18.82
CA ILE A 179 4.62 -0.63 -17.89
C ILE A 179 3.33 -1.22 -18.48
N GLN A 180 2.81 -0.70 -19.61
CA GLN A 180 1.64 -1.27 -20.28
C GLN A 180 1.95 -2.48 -21.19
N GLN A 181 3.22 -2.71 -21.54
CA GLN A 181 3.65 -3.80 -22.44
C GLN A 181 3.42 -5.19 -21.84
#